data_AF-A0A9D8T2W0-F1
#
_entry.id   AF-A0A9D8T2W0-F1
#
_cell.length_a   1.000
_cell.length_b   1.000
_cell.length_c   1.000
_cell.angle_alpha   90.00
_cell.angle_beta   90.00
_cell.angle_gamma   90.00
#
_symmetry.space_group_name_H-M   'P 1'
#
loop_
_entity.id
_entity.type
_entity.pdbx_description
1 polymer ?
#
loop_
_entity_poly.entity_id
_entity_poly.type
_entity_poly.pdbx_seq_one_letter_code
_entity_poly.pdbx_strand_id
1 'polypeptide(L)'
;ETWEMIRHCGYKLDAAIIDCYGAARNPDLAKSHMGLNVYLKFRTRLIEYGLMTEETPNFATHFEHHSVCPHEELLKIMTPLHVTPCYDGLTFEF
;
A
#
# COMPACT_ATOMS: atom_id res chain seq x y z
N GLU A 1 7.52 -3.70 20.81
CA GLU A 1 6.64 -4.87 20.62
C GLU A 1 6.23 -4.96 19.15
N THR A 2 6.21 -6.18 18.59
CA THR A 2 6.02 -6.56 17.16
C THR A 2 6.86 -5.81 16.12
N TRP A 3 6.69 -4.50 15.97
CA TRP A 3 7.42 -3.68 15.00
C TRP A 3 8.94 -3.70 15.21
N GLU A 4 9.41 -3.62 16.46
CA GLU A 4 10.84 -3.77 16.76
C GLU A 4 11.35 -5.18 16.44
N MET A 5 10.53 -6.21 16.67
CA MET A 5 10.91 -7.58 16.31
C MET A 5 11.08 -7.71 14.79
N ILE A 6 10.11 -7.21 14.01
CA ILE A 6 10.15 -7.18 12.55
C ILE A 6 11.39 -6.41 12.05
N ARG A 7 11.69 -5.25 12.66
CA ARG A 7 12.90 -4.46 12.35
C ARG A 7 14.18 -5.26 12.51
N HIS A 8 14.25 -6.09 13.55
CA HIS A 8 15.43 -6.91 13.86
C HIS A 8 15.50 -8.23 13.09
N CYS A 9 14.43 -8.65 12.41
CA CYS A 9 14.44 -9.86 11.58
C CYS A 9 15.34 -9.73 10.34
N GLY A 10 15.70 -8.51 9.92
CA GLY A 10 16.60 -8.27 8.78
C GLY A 10 16.01 -8.57 7.41
N TYR A 11 14.71 -8.85 7.32
CA TYR A 11 14.03 -9.08 6.04
C TYR A 11 13.96 -7.81 5.19
N LYS A 12 14.07 -8.00 3.87
CA LYS A 12 13.82 -6.99 2.85
C LYS A 12 12.70 -7.53 1.95
N LEU A 13 11.74 -6.67 1.64
CA LEU A 13 10.65 -7.00 0.75
C LEU A 13 11.08 -6.72 -0.69
N ASP A 14 10.96 -7.72 -1.56
CA ASP A 14 11.13 -7.53 -3.01
C ASP A 14 9.90 -6.84 -3.62
N ALA A 15 8.74 -6.98 -3.00
CA ALA A 15 7.51 -6.26 -3.31
C ALA A 15 6.60 -6.19 -2.07
N ALA A 16 5.72 -5.19 -2.02
CA ALA A 16 4.71 -5.04 -0.99
C ALA A 16 3.31 -4.93 -1.61
N ILE A 17 2.40 -5.81 -1.19
CA ILE A 17 0.97 -5.78 -1.56
C ILE A 17 0.18 -5.51 -0.29
N ILE A 18 -0.47 -4.36 -0.22
CA ILE A 18 -0.99 -3.80 1.04
C ILE A 18 -2.47 -3.46 0.89
N ASP A 19 -3.25 -3.72 1.95
CA ASP A 19 -4.67 -3.37 2.05
C ASP A 19 -4.90 -1.86 1.84
N CYS A 20 -5.84 -1.52 0.97
CA CYS A 20 -6.28 -0.15 0.74
C CYS A 20 -7.80 -0.07 0.55
N TYR A 21 -8.55 -0.86 1.32
CA TYR A 21 -10.02 -0.94 1.33
C TYR A 21 -10.74 0.40 1.14
N GLY A 22 -10.40 1.41 1.94
CA GLY A 22 -11.05 2.73 1.90
C GLY A 22 -10.65 3.59 0.70
N ALA A 23 -9.63 3.15 -0.07
CA ALA A 23 -9.07 3.83 -1.23
C ALA A 23 -8.96 5.36 -1.02
N ALA A 24 -9.27 6.15 -2.05
CA ALA A 24 -9.22 7.62 -1.98
C ALA A 24 -10.49 8.26 -1.41
N ARG A 25 -11.62 7.54 -1.34
CA ARG A 25 -12.90 8.11 -0.86
C ARG A 25 -13.06 8.04 0.66
N ASN A 26 -12.36 7.14 1.33
CA ASN A 26 -12.28 7.06 2.78
C ASN A 26 -10.81 6.96 3.22
N PRO A 27 -10.00 8.01 2.99
CA PRO A 27 -8.55 7.92 3.07
C PRO A 27 -8.03 7.72 4.50
N ASP A 28 -8.78 8.14 5.52
CA ASP A 28 -8.39 8.05 6.93
C ASP A 28 -8.96 6.83 7.66
N LEU A 29 -9.59 5.88 6.94
CA LEU A 29 -10.04 4.62 7.53
C LEU A 29 -8.86 3.86 8.13
N ALA A 30 -8.91 3.63 9.45
CA ALA A 30 -7.83 3.00 10.22
C ALA A 30 -8.29 1.82 11.10
N LYS A 31 -9.57 1.44 11.02
CA LYS A 31 -10.16 0.41 11.88
C LYS A 31 -10.40 -0.84 11.05
N SER A 32 -9.66 -1.91 11.36
CA SER A 32 -9.71 -3.23 10.70
C SER A 32 -9.29 -3.27 9.22
N HIS A 33 -9.40 -2.15 8.51
CA HIS A 33 -8.91 -1.92 7.15
C HIS A 33 -8.25 -0.54 7.02
N MET A 34 -7.59 -0.31 5.89
CA MET A 34 -6.87 0.93 5.60
C MET A 34 -7.47 1.74 4.44
N GLY A 35 -7.56 3.05 4.65
CA GLY A 35 -7.69 4.04 3.58
C GLY A 35 -6.33 4.51 3.07
N LEU A 36 -6.31 5.29 1.99
CA LEU A 36 -5.06 5.73 1.34
C LEU A 36 -4.10 6.49 2.27
N ASN A 37 -4.55 7.36 3.16
CA ASN A 37 -3.65 8.07 4.09
C ASN A 37 -3.03 7.10 5.11
N VAL A 38 -3.78 6.11 5.56
CA VAL A 38 -3.31 5.11 6.51
C VAL A 38 -2.35 4.13 5.84
N TYR A 39 -2.64 3.73 4.60
CA TYR A 39 -1.73 3.00 3.72
C TYR A 39 -0.38 3.70 3.60
N LEU A 40 -0.37 5.01 3.30
CA LEU A 40 0.87 5.76 3.12
C LEU A 40 1.68 5.82 4.41
N LYS A 41 1.05 6.03 5.56
CA LYS A 41 1.72 5.99 6.87
C LYS A 41 2.31 4.60 7.15
N PHE A 42 1.60 3.54 6.78
CA PHE A 42 2.09 2.17 6.92
C PHE A 42 3.31 1.91 6.02
N ARG A 43 3.27 2.33 4.75
CA ARG A 43 4.41 2.28 3.81
C ARG A 43 5.61 3.06 4.35
N THR A 44 5.41 4.29 4.82
CA THR A 44 6.47 5.11 5.42
C THR A 44 7.15 4.37 6.57
N ARG A 45 6.36 3.72 7.44
CA ARG A 45 6.93 2.93 8.54
C ARG A 45 7.76 1.75 8.06
N LEU A 46 7.34 1.03 7.01
CA LEU A 46 8.12 -0.05 6.41
C LEU A 46 9.48 0.46 5.91
N ILE A 47 9.50 1.65 5.29
CA ILE A 47 10.73 2.30 4.80
C ILE A 47 11.63 2.71 5.96
N GLU A 48 11.09 3.39 6.97
CA GLU A 48 11.83 3.82 8.17
C GLU A 48 12.47 2.65 8.92
N TYR A 49 11.80 1.49 8.91
CA TYR A 49 12.27 0.28 9.57
C TYR A 49 13.20 -0.53 8.66
N GLY A 50 13.44 -0.06 7.44
CA GLY A 50 14.33 -0.66 6.47
C GLY A 50 13.79 -1.95 5.88
N LEU A 51 12.49 -2.20 5.88
CA LEU A 51 11.92 -3.40 5.23
C LEU A 51 11.82 -3.24 3.71
N MET A 52 11.66 -2.01 3.22
CA MET A 52 11.59 -1.69 1.81
C MET A 52 12.23 -0.32 1.55
N THR A 53 12.43 0.03 0.28
CA THR A 53 12.89 1.36 -0.16
C THR A 53 11.77 2.08 -0.91
N GLU A 54 12.02 3.33 -1.32
CA GLU A 54 11.06 4.09 -2.14
C GLU A 54 10.82 3.43 -3.50
N GLU A 55 11.81 2.69 -4.01
CA GLU A 55 11.82 1.99 -5.29
C GLU A 55 11.24 0.57 -5.21
N THR A 56 11.01 0.05 -4.01
CA THR A 56 10.43 -1.29 -3.86
C THR A 56 9.01 -1.29 -4.44
N PRO A 57 8.69 -2.22 -5.37
CA PRO A 57 7.36 -2.39 -5.93
C PRO A 57 6.28 -2.41 -4.85
N ASN A 58 5.26 -1.56 -5.01
CA ASN A 58 4.32 -1.25 -3.95
C ASN A 58 2.90 -1.13 -4.50
N PHE A 59 2.05 -2.07 -4.09
CA PHE A 59 0.75 -2.32 -4.69
C PHE A 59 -0.38 -2.14 -3.68
N ALA A 60 -1.36 -1.30 -4.04
CA ALA A 60 -2.60 -1.16 -3.28
C ALA A 60 -3.66 -2.13 -3.81
N THR A 61 -4.32 -2.86 -2.92
CA THR A 61 -5.36 -3.85 -3.29
C THR A 61 -6.54 -3.85 -2.30
N HIS A 62 -7.46 -4.81 -2.47
CA HIS A 62 -8.59 -5.07 -1.59
C HIS A 62 -9.56 -3.88 -1.50
N PHE A 63 -9.79 -3.20 -2.63
CA PHE A 63 -10.64 -2.02 -2.69
C PHE A 63 -12.12 -2.34 -2.44
N GLU A 64 -12.76 -1.53 -1.59
CA GLU A 64 -14.19 -1.59 -1.37
C GLU A 64 -14.95 -0.90 -2.51
N HIS A 65 -16.02 -1.54 -2.98
CA HIS A 65 -16.74 -1.14 -4.19
C HIS A 65 -17.29 0.31 -4.16
N HIS A 66 -17.69 0.83 -3.00
CA HIS A 66 -18.19 2.20 -2.87
C HIS A 66 -17.07 3.23 -2.67
N SER A 67 -15.90 2.79 -2.21
CA SER A 67 -14.76 3.63 -1.88
C SER A 67 -13.76 3.78 -3.04
N VAL A 68 -13.85 2.90 -4.04
CA VAL A 68 -13.00 2.90 -5.22
C VAL A 68 -13.56 3.79 -6.34
N CYS A 69 -12.67 4.46 -7.08
CA CYS A 69 -12.99 5.17 -8.32
C CYS A 69 -12.57 4.34 -9.54
N PRO A 70 -12.93 4.74 -10.78
CA PRO A 70 -12.43 4.07 -11.98
C PRO A 70 -10.91 3.94 -11.96
N HIS A 71 -10.38 2.85 -12.52
CA HIS A 71 -8.95 2.52 -12.43
C HIS A 71 -8.02 3.64 -12.94
N GLU A 72 -8.42 4.34 -14.00
CA GLU A 72 -7.69 5.50 -14.52
C GLU A 72 -7.56 6.64 -13.50
N GLU A 73 -8.59 6.87 -12.69
CA GLU A 73 -8.54 7.87 -11.62
C GLU A 73 -7.67 7.41 -10.45
N LEU A 74 -7.70 6.11 -10.13
CA LEU A 74 -6.76 5.54 -9.15
C LEU A 74 -5.31 5.75 -9.61
N LEU A 75 -5.00 5.51 -10.88
CA LEU A 75 -3.66 5.73 -11.43
C LEU A 75 -3.24 7.20 -11.28
N LYS A 76 -4.11 8.16 -11.58
CA LYS A 76 -3.82 9.61 -11.42
C LYS A 76 -3.53 9.98 -9.97
N ILE A 77 -4.22 9.35 -9.01
CA ILE A 77 -4.08 9.62 -7.58
C ILE A 77 -2.82 8.93 -7.01
N MET A 78 -2.58 7.67 -7.38
CA MET A 78 -1.62 6.78 -6.70
C MET A 78 -0.23 6.76 -7.35
N THR A 79 -0.14 6.97 -8.67
CA THR A 79 1.17 6.98 -9.37
C THR A 79 2.12 8.05 -8.83
N PRO A 80 1.69 9.31 -8.56
CA PRO A 80 2.56 10.33 -7.96
C PRO A 80 3.05 9.97 -6.55
N LEU A 81 2.42 8.97 -5.91
CA LEU A 81 2.76 8.49 -4.56
C LEU A 81 3.60 7.21 -4.60
N HIS A 82 4.05 6.78 -5.80
CA HIS A 82 4.75 5.51 -6.01
C HIS A 82 3.96 4.30 -5.49
N VAL A 83 2.64 4.31 -5.78
CA VAL A 83 1.72 3.22 -5.46
C VAL A 83 1.04 2.76 -6.75
N THR A 84 1.09 1.45 -7.02
CA THR A 84 0.37 0.84 -8.13
C THR A 84 -0.98 0.30 -7.66
N PRO A 85 -2.13 0.85 -8.11
CA PRO A 85 -3.43 0.25 -7.82
C PRO A 85 -3.55 -1.09 -8.56
N CYS A 86 -3.95 -2.15 -7.86
CA CYS A 86 -4.20 -3.45 -8.46
C CYS A 86 -5.48 -3.47 -9.28
N TYR A 87 -5.57 -4.43 -10.20
CA TYR A 87 -6.77 -4.83 -10.92
C TYR A 87 -6.76 -6.35 -11.12
N ASP A 88 -7.92 -6.93 -11.39
CA ASP A 88 -8.05 -8.37 -11.60
C ASP A 88 -7.23 -8.81 -12.82
N GLY A 89 -6.32 -9.77 -12.60
CA GLY A 89 -5.40 -10.26 -13.64
C GLY A 89 -4.07 -9.49 -13.74
N LEU A 90 -3.81 -8.51 -12.86
CA LEU A 90 -2.47 -7.92 -12.74
C LEU A 90 -1.43 -9.01 -12.44
N THR A 91 -0.35 -9.00 -13.21
CA THR A 91 0.84 -9.85 -13.00
C THR A 91 2.07 -8.97 -12.81
N PHE A 92 3.05 -9.47 -12.06
CA PHE A 92 4.29 -8.78 -11.75
C PHE A 92 5.43 -9.80 -11.63
N GLU A 93 6.61 -9.44 -12.13
CA GLU A 93 7.86 -10.22 -12.07
C GLU A 93 8.96 -9.35 -11.46
N PHE A 94 9.82 -9.96 -10.64
CA PHE A 94 10.92 -9.32 -9.92
C PHE A 94 12.29 -9.70 -10.49
#